data_AF-A0A9W9H7Y8-F1
#
_entry.id   AF-A0A9W9H7Y8-F1
#
_cell.length_a   1.000
_cell.length_b   1.000
_cell.length_c   1.000
_cell.angle_alpha   90.00
_cell.angle_beta   90.00
_cell.angle_gamma   90.00
#
_symmetry.space_group_name_H-M   'P 1'
#
loop_
_entity.id
_entity.type
_entity.pdbx_description
1 polymer ?
#
loop_
_entity_poly.entity_id
_entity_poly.type
_entity_poly.pdbx_seq_one_letter_code
_entity_poly.pdbx_strand_id
1 'polypeptide(L)'
;MPNLQCLRLGPALTQRSEIIGMVLRSAIFKPVDYGLPDFRHLQHVSYLLKVGRDYARDHEVKNTADLLPFFYLSNVKSLSLAVDSPLAITWPKPKLPIPSSLTSLVFHTVRENHLRDLLSITPHLRSLQWKFWYDSGLLDAVNSPIVDLDRIGDAVSCLKDTLSDLKILGEVYLGGDGDINLPAIKTEGSLSAMVVMDNLKTLQVPWAFLVGFALDTTKRLQDVLPKYLEHLTITWDLCLQNDEDVVPDWPQFEWADHHIMKVLKSWLEDRETFTPNLRRITLGLVRYETDEYDWEPSMRQRLAELGAHAGIVFDIIFTDEVILPDEM
;
A
#
# COMPACT_ATOMS: atom_id res chain seq x y z
N MET A 1 19.88 7.73 25.38
CA MET A 1 19.77 8.69 24.27
C MET A 1 18.51 9.53 24.44
N PRO A 2 18.55 10.64 25.20
CA PRO A 2 17.33 11.40 25.53
C PRO A 2 16.75 12.17 24.34
N ASN A 3 17.54 12.53 23.32
CA ASN A 3 17.10 13.43 22.23
C ASN A 3 16.86 12.70 20.89
N LEU A 4 16.60 11.39 20.91
CA LEU A 4 16.41 10.63 19.68
C LEU A 4 15.11 11.07 18.98
N GLN A 5 15.22 11.62 17.77
CA GLN A 5 14.08 12.07 16.96
C GLN A 5 13.70 11.08 15.86
N CYS A 6 14.65 10.29 15.39
CA CYS A 6 14.46 9.30 14.35
C CYS A 6 15.01 7.95 14.80
N LEU A 7 14.20 6.89 14.66
CA LEU A 7 14.61 5.51 14.87
C LEU A 7 14.39 4.75 13.56
N ARG A 8 15.48 4.22 12.98
CA ARG A 8 15.42 3.37 11.79
C ARG A 8 16.00 2.01 12.14
N LEU A 9 15.16 0.98 12.08
CA LEU A 9 15.51 -0.42 12.29
C LEU A 9 15.32 -1.13 10.95
N GLY A 10 16.45 -1.33 10.25
CA GLY A 10 16.46 -1.96 8.94
C GLY A 10 16.40 -3.49 9.02
N PRO A 11 16.20 -4.16 7.86
CA PRO A 11 15.99 -5.60 7.75
C PRO A 11 17.00 -6.49 8.48
N ALA A 12 18.26 -6.08 8.56
CA ALA A 12 19.31 -6.87 9.23
C ALA A 12 19.11 -6.96 10.75
N LEU A 13 18.47 -5.96 11.35
CA LEU A 13 18.25 -5.89 12.80
C LEU A 13 16.89 -6.46 13.21
N THR A 14 15.96 -6.62 12.27
CA THR A 14 14.55 -6.96 12.55
C THR A 14 14.21 -8.41 12.25
N GLN A 15 15.17 -9.23 11.80
CA GLN A 15 15.02 -10.68 11.55
C GLN A 15 14.56 -11.44 12.79
N ARG A 16 15.06 -11.07 13.97
CA ARG A 16 14.60 -11.57 15.28
C ARG A 16 14.28 -10.39 16.19
N SER A 17 13.03 -9.95 16.11
CA SER A 17 12.55 -8.72 16.74
C SER A 17 12.38 -8.82 18.25
N GLU A 18 12.35 -10.02 18.82
CA GLU A 18 11.87 -10.27 20.18
C GLU A 18 12.62 -9.46 21.25
N ILE A 19 13.95 -9.50 21.25
CA ILE A 19 14.76 -8.77 22.23
C ILE A 19 14.61 -7.26 22.03
N ILE A 20 14.65 -6.80 20.78
CA ILE A 20 14.51 -5.38 20.43
C ILE A 20 13.12 -4.88 20.83
N GLY A 21 12.08 -5.63 20.53
CA GLY A 21 10.70 -5.37 20.89
C GLY A 21 10.46 -5.41 22.39
N MET A 22 11.09 -6.34 23.12
CA MET A 22 11.07 -6.36 24.59
C MET A 22 11.69 -5.09 25.17
N VAL A 23 12.84 -4.65 24.67
CA VAL A 23 13.50 -3.41 25.10
C VAL A 23 12.63 -2.20 24.78
N LEU A 24 12.09 -2.11 23.56
CA LEU A 24 11.23 -1.01 23.13
C LEU A 24 9.93 -0.94 23.93
N ARG A 25 9.25 -2.07 24.13
CA ARG A 25 8.06 -2.15 25.00
C ARG A 25 8.37 -1.68 26.43
N SER A 26 9.48 -2.17 26.99
CA SER A 26 9.90 -1.80 28.34
C SER A 26 10.21 -0.31 28.43
N ALA A 27 10.87 0.24 27.42
CA ALA A 27 11.18 1.66 27.31
C ALA A 27 9.91 2.53 27.17
N ILE A 28 8.93 2.12 26.36
CA ILE A 28 7.71 2.89 26.11
C ILE A 28 6.73 2.82 27.30
N PHE A 29 6.63 1.66 27.97
CA PHE A 29 5.63 1.45 29.01
C PHE A 29 6.15 1.41 30.45
N LYS A 30 7.45 1.16 30.66
CA LYS A 30 8.11 1.07 31.97
C LYS A 30 9.51 1.73 31.98
N PRO A 31 9.68 2.98 31.49
CA PRO A 31 11.01 3.59 31.31
C PRO A 31 11.80 3.76 32.62
N VAL A 32 11.11 4.12 33.70
CA VAL A 32 11.72 4.45 35.00
C VAL A 32 12.30 3.22 35.70
N ASP A 33 11.66 2.07 35.54
CA ASP A 33 12.04 0.83 36.24
C ASP A 33 13.37 0.24 35.75
N TYR A 34 13.78 0.59 34.52
CA TYR A 34 14.93 -0.03 33.83
C TYR A 34 15.98 0.97 33.35
N GLY A 35 15.85 2.27 33.66
CA GLY A 35 16.76 3.32 33.18
C GLY A 35 16.78 3.47 31.66
N LEU A 36 15.70 3.09 30.99
CA LEU A 36 15.57 3.10 29.53
C LEU A 36 15.13 4.47 29.02
N PRO A 37 15.49 4.85 27.77
CA PRO A 37 14.98 6.08 27.16
C PRO A 37 13.46 6.01 27.03
N ASP A 38 12.76 7.09 27.32
CA ASP A 38 11.29 7.14 27.21
C ASP A 38 10.79 7.58 25.83
N PHE A 39 11.71 7.80 24.88
CA PHE A 39 11.44 8.19 23.50
C PHE A 39 10.53 9.43 23.36
N ARG A 40 10.50 10.32 24.36
CA ARG A 40 9.63 11.50 24.36
C ARG A 40 9.88 12.44 23.17
N HIS A 41 11.07 12.43 22.58
CA HIS A 41 11.42 13.27 21.43
C HIS A 41 11.30 12.56 20.08
N LEU A 42 10.88 11.29 20.06
CA LEU A 42 10.82 10.49 18.85
C LEU A 42 9.67 10.97 17.95
N GLN A 43 10.01 11.29 16.71
CA GLN A 43 9.07 11.82 15.70
C GLN A 43 8.90 10.87 14.52
N HIS A 44 9.96 10.16 14.13
CA HIS A 44 9.97 9.30 12.97
C HIS A 44 10.44 7.90 13.36
N VAL A 45 9.64 6.88 13.04
CA VAL A 45 10.00 5.48 13.27
C VAL A 45 9.90 4.72 11.96
N SER A 46 10.97 4.01 11.61
CA SER A 46 10.98 3.03 10.54
C SER A 46 11.40 1.68 11.12
N TYR A 47 10.55 0.68 10.92
CA TYR A 47 10.77 -0.71 11.28
C TYR A 47 10.46 -1.56 10.05
N LEU A 48 11.51 -1.96 9.35
CA LEU A 48 11.41 -2.70 8.10
C LEU A 48 11.81 -4.14 8.33
N LEU A 49 11.04 -5.06 7.78
CA LEU A 49 11.34 -6.48 7.80
C LEU A 49 12.19 -6.85 6.59
N LYS A 50 12.97 -7.94 6.72
CA LYS A 50 13.59 -8.57 5.55
C LYS A 50 12.52 -9.10 4.62
N VAL A 51 12.64 -8.74 3.35
CA VAL A 51 11.82 -9.23 2.24
C VAL A 51 12.29 -10.62 1.82
N GLY A 52 11.34 -11.51 1.54
CA GLY A 52 11.59 -12.87 1.06
C GLY A 52 11.87 -13.90 2.17
N ARG A 53 12.35 -15.09 1.75
CA ARG A 53 12.49 -16.25 2.62
C ARG A 53 13.43 -15.97 3.81
N ASP A 54 12.87 -16.05 5.00
CA ASP A 54 13.59 -15.90 6.26
C ASP A 54 13.42 -17.17 7.10
N TYR A 55 14.35 -18.12 6.93
CA TYR A 55 14.40 -19.36 7.71
C TYR A 55 14.59 -19.13 9.23
N ALA A 56 14.94 -17.90 9.64
CA ALA A 56 15.14 -17.55 11.03
C ALA A 56 13.91 -16.92 11.69
N ARG A 57 12.86 -16.57 10.92
CA ARG A 57 11.55 -16.24 11.49
C ARG A 57 10.87 -17.51 11.92
N ASP A 58 10.71 -17.66 13.23
CA ASP A 58 9.72 -18.57 13.76
C ASP A 58 8.34 -18.05 13.37
N HIS A 59 7.66 -18.76 12.49
CA HIS A 59 6.37 -18.34 11.93
C HIS A 59 5.23 -18.31 12.97
N GLU A 60 5.47 -18.86 14.16
CA GLU A 60 4.53 -18.80 15.29
C GLU A 60 4.53 -17.43 16.00
N VAL A 61 5.68 -16.73 16.02
CA VAL A 61 5.83 -15.47 16.75
C VAL A 61 5.66 -14.28 15.82
N LYS A 62 4.49 -13.63 15.89
CA LYS A 62 4.17 -12.42 15.11
C LYS A 62 4.74 -11.17 15.79
N ASN A 63 5.33 -10.26 15.01
CA ASN A 63 6.00 -9.05 15.53
C ASN A 63 5.04 -7.94 16.00
N THR A 64 3.71 -8.14 15.91
CA THR A 64 2.70 -7.13 16.27
C THR A 64 2.90 -6.57 17.67
N ALA A 65 3.18 -7.44 18.65
CA ALA A 65 3.41 -7.03 20.02
C ALA A 65 4.63 -6.09 20.18
N ASP A 66 5.59 -6.13 19.25
CA ASP A 66 6.77 -5.28 19.26
C ASP A 66 6.49 -3.90 18.66
N LEU A 67 5.54 -3.80 17.71
CA LEU A 67 5.35 -2.60 16.88
C LEU A 67 4.14 -1.74 17.28
N LEU A 68 3.06 -2.34 17.77
CA LEU A 68 1.89 -1.59 18.28
C LEU A 68 2.22 -0.57 19.40
N PRO A 69 3.23 -0.77 20.27
CA PRO A 69 3.63 0.24 21.25
C PRO A 69 3.98 1.61 20.66
N PHE A 70 4.46 1.69 19.42
CA PHE A 70 4.83 2.97 18.81
C PHE A 70 3.64 3.92 18.62
N PHE A 71 2.41 3.39 18.50
CA PHE A 71 1.19 4.21 18.43
C PHE A 71 0.88 4.94 19.75
N TYR A 72 1.48 4.53 20.87
CA TYR A 72 1.29 5.20 22.17
C TYR A 72 2.23 6.40 22.38
N LEU A 73 3.17 6.64 21.47
CA LEU A 73 4.10 7.76 21.57
C LEU A 73 3.46 9.06 21.06
N SER A 74 3.33 10.05 21.94
CA SER A 74 2.56 11.27 21.67
C SER A 74 3.16 12.18 20.60
N ASN A 75 4.47 12.11 20.37
CA ASN A 75 5.21 13.03 19.48
C ASN A 75 5.58 12.41 18.14
N VAL A 76 5.21 11.15 17.91
CA VAL A 76 5.46 10.48 16.63
C VAL A 76 4.54 11.07 15.57
N LYS A 77 5.16 11.53 14.48
CA LYS A 77 4.53 12.13 13.31
C LYS A 77 4.47 11.19 12.13
N SER A 78 5.43 10.27 12.03
CA SER A 78 5.53 9.32 10.93
C SER A 78 5.94 7.94 11.43
N LEU A 79 5.21 6.93 10.96
CA LEU A 79 5.46 5.52 11.20
C LEU A 79 5.61 4.80 9.87
N SER A 80 6.66 4.01 9.72
CA SER A 80 6.85 3.06 8.62
C SER A 80 7.08 1.69 9.23
N LEU A 81 6.11 0.80 9.11
CA LEU A 81 6.07 -0.44 9.89
C LEU A 81 5.75 -1.64 8.99
N ALA A 82 6.60 -2.65 9.05
CA ALA A 82 6.32 -3.99 8.55
C ALA A 82 5.68 -4.82 9.68
N VAL A 83 4.39 -4.59 9.90
CA VAL A 83 3.60 -5.28 10.93
C VAL A 83 3.05 -6.57 10.36
N ASP A 84 3.31 -7.69 11.03
CA ASP A 84 2.73 -8.98 10.65
C ASP A 84 1.21 -8.97 10.87
N SER A 85 0.51 -9.82 10.11
CA SER A 85 -0.93 -9.99 10.25
C SER A 85 -1.22 -11.24 11.09
N PRO A 86 -1.62 -11.12 12.37
CA PRO A 86 -2.09 -12.25 13.16
C PRO A 86 -3.56 -12.57 12.81
N LEU A 87 -4.16 -13.59 13.42
CA LEU A 87 -5.61 -13.79 13.31
C LEU A 87 -6.41 -12.64 13.97
N ALA A 88 -5.88 -12.06 15.04
CA ALA A 88 -6.47 -10.93 15.74
C ALA A 88 -5.39 -10.00 16.30
N ILE A 89 -5.60 -8.68 16.19
CA ILE A 89 -4.73 -7.68 16.80
C ILE A 89 -5.02 -7.58 18.30
N THR A 90 -3.99 -7.71 19.12
CA THR A 90 -4.06 -7.48 20.56
C THR A 90 -3.25 -6.26 20.94
N TRP A 91 -3.92 -5.19 21.36
CA TRP A 91 -3.26 -3.96 21.79
C TRP A 91 -2.52 -4.16 23.12
N PRO A 92 -1.33 -3.55 23.31
CA PRO A 92 -0.54 -3.70 24.54
C PRO A 92 -1.21 -3.17 25.82
N LYS A 93 -2.17 -2.24 25.71
CA LYS A 93 -2.93 -1.70 26.83
C LYS A 93 -4.43 -1.79 26.57
N PRO A 94 -5.27 -1.94 27.62
CA PRO A 94 -6.73 -1.95 27.47
C PRO A 94 -7.30 -0.67 26.84
N LYS A 95 -6.65 0.47 27.12
CA LYS A 95 -6.98 1.75 26.47
C LYS A 95 -6.25 1.84 25.14
N LEU A 96 -7.01 2.03 24.06
CA LEU A 96 -6.47 2.27 22.73
C LEU A 96 -5.67 3.59 22.69
N PRO A 97 -4.59 3.64 21.90
CA PRO A 97 -3.83 4.87 21.74
C PRO A 97 -4.62 5.91 20.94
N ILE A 98 -4.29 7.18 21.16
CA ILE A 98 -4.75 8.30 20.32
C ILE A 98 -3.48 9.04 19.87
N PRO A 99 -2.85 8.61 18.76
CA PRO A 99 -1.63 9.21 18.22
C PRO A 99 -1.96 10.54 17.55
N SER A 100 -2.20 11.58 18.35
CA SER A 100 -2.67 12.88 17.86
C SER A 100 -1.70 13.61 16.94
N SER A 101 -0.40 13.31 17.04
CA SER A 101 0.65 13.90 16.20
C SER A 101 0.90 13.13 14.90
N LEU A 102 0.36 11.92 14.75
CA LEU A 102 0.66 11.03 13.62
C LEU A 102 -0.08 11.50 12.37
N THR A 103 0.69 11.88 11.35
CA THR A 103 0.17 12.40 10.08
C THR A 103 0.56 11.55 8.88
N SER A 104 1.56 10.68 9.01
CA SER A 104 2.07 9.81 7.94
C SER A 104 2.24 8.37 8.43
N LEU A 105 1.75 7.41 7.65
CA LEU A 105 1.79 5.99 7.97
C LEU A 105 2.12 5.17 6.73
N VAL A 106 3.10 4.28 6.85
CA VAL A 106 3.47 3.31 5.83
C VAL A 106 3.34 1.92 6.41
N PHE A 107 2.52 1.08 5.79
CA PHE A 107 2.36 -0.33 6.11
C PHE A 107 2.95 -1.19 5.00
N HIS A 108 3.89 -2.06 5.34
CA HIS A 108 4.58 -2.90 4.36
C HIS A 108 4.02 -4.32 4.23
N THR A 109 3.39 -4.86 5.28
CA THR A 109 3.02 -6.29 5.36
C THR A 109 1.65 -6.53 6.01
N VAL A 110 0.91 -5.47 6.31
CA VAL A 110 -0.43 -5.57 6.92
C VAL A 110 -1.43 -6.03 5.87
N ARG A 111 -2.24 -7.03 6.20
CA ARG A 111 -3.37 -7.48 5.38
C ARG A 111 -4.61 -6.64 5.60
N GLU A 112 -5.46 -6.59 4.59
CA GLU A 112 -6.67 -5.77 4.49
C GLU A 112 -7.66 -5.99 5.65
N ASN A 113 -7.67 -7.19 6.25
CA ASN A 113 -8.52 -7.52 7.40
C ASN A 113 -8.21 -6.68 8.65
N HIS A 114 -6.98 -6.16 8.77
CA HIS A 114 -6.55 -5.37 9.94
C HIS A 114 -6.46 -3.88 9.69
N LEU A 115 -6.59 -3.44 8.42
CA LEU A 115 -6.45 -2.04 8.07
C LEU A 115 -7.45 -1.17 8.83
N ARG A 116 -8.72 -1.59 8.91
CA ARG A 116 -9.76 -0.80 9.59
C ARG A 116 -9.42 -0.57 11.06
N ASP A 117 -8.98 -1.60 11.77
CA ASP A 117 -8.64 -1.52 13.19
C ASP A 117 -7.47 -0.57 13.43
N LEU A 118 -6.43 -0.66 12.59
CA LEU A 118 -5.24 0.19 12.69
C LEU A 118 -5.49 1.64 12.27
N LEU A 119 -6.31 1.88 11.24
CA LEU A 119 -6.60 3.23 10.75
C LEU A 119 -7.63 3.95 11.63
N SER A 120 -8.55 3.23 12.28
CA SER A 120 -9.58 3.82 13.15
C SER A 120 -9.00 4.61 14.33
N ILE A 121 -7.81 4.25 14.79
CA ILE A 121 -7.12 4.93 15.87
C ILE A 121 -6.29 6.13 15.39
N THR A 122 -6.17 6.40 14.08
CA THR A 122 -5.33 7.47 13.53
C THR A 122 -6.17 8.59 12.90
N PRO A 123 -7.01 9.32 13.66
CA PRO A 123 -8.01 10.22 13.09
C PRO A 123 -7.42 11.43 12.34
N HIS A 124 -6.14 11.76 12.55
CA HIS A 124 -5.46 12.92 11.96
C HIS A 124 -4.49 12.54 10.83
N LEU A 125 -4.55 11.29 10.35
CA LEU A 125 -3.68 10.81 9.29
C LEU A 125 -3.94 11.57 7.99
N ARG A 126 -2.88 12.09 7.36
CA ARG A 126 -2.95 12.82 6.08
C ARG A 126 -2.38 12.02 4.93
N SER A 127 -1.36 11.21 5.19
CA SER A 127 -0.69 10.37 4.20
C SER A 127 -0.68 8.92 4.65
N LEU A 128 -1.18 8.04 3.79
CA LEU A 128 -1.14 6.59 3.97
C LEU A 128 -0.48 5.95 2.76
N GLN A 129 0.52 5.12 3.01
CA GLN A 129 1.01 4.16 2.04
C GLN A 129 0.77 2.76 2.58
N TRP A 130 0.03 1.96 1.83
CA TRP A 130 -0.24 0.57 2.14
C TRP A 130 0.27 -0.30 1.01
N LYS A 131 1.12 -1.26 1.36
CA LYS A 131 1.59 -2.29 0.46
C LYS A 131 0.76 -3.55 0.71
N PHE A 132 -0.03 -3.93 -0.27
CA PHE A 132 -0.49 -5.30 -0.36
C PHE A 132 0.73 -6.20 -0.50
N TRP A 133 0.83 -7.16 0.41
CA TRP A 133 1.94 -8.09 0.44
C TRP A 133 1.41 -9.52 0.45
N TYR A 134 1.90 -10.31 -0.49
CA TYR A 134 1.61 -11.72 -0.60
C TYR A 134 2.88 -12.49 -0.97
N ASP A 135 3.15 -13.57 -0.23
CA ASP A 135 4.28 -14.47 -0.49
C ASP A 135 3.75 -15.90 -0.59
N SER A 136 3.81 -16.51 -1.77
CA SER A 136 3.27 -17.87 -1.98
C SER A 136 3.95 -18.95 -1.13
N GLY A 137 5.16 -18.69 -0.63
CA GLY A 137 5.87 -19.62 0.26
C GLY A 137 5.38 -19.58 1.70
N LEU A 138 4.47 -18.66 2.05
CA LEU A 138 3.96 -18.53 3.40
C LEU A 138 2.63 -19.25 3.58
N LEU A 139 2.69 -20.35 4.33
CA LEU A 139 1.54 -21.17 4.70
C LEU A 139 0.93 -20.66 6.01
N ASP A 140 0.34 -19.48 6.01
CA ASP A 140 -0.45 -18.99 7.14
C ASP A 140 -1.89 -18.63 6.75
N ALA A 141 -2.80 -18.64 7.73
CA ALA A 141 -4.24 -18.53 7.50
C ALA A 141 -4.69 -17.14 6.99
N VAL A 142 -3.80 -16.13 7.03
CA VAL A 142 -4.12 -14.76 6.60
C VAL A 142 -3.42 -14.38 5.29
N ASN A 143 -2.39 -15.13 4.90
CA ASN A 143 -1.67 -14.98 3.63
C ASN A 143 -2.51 -15.60 2.50
N SER A 144 -3.45 -14.80 2.00
CA SER A 144 -4.34 -15.18 0.90
C SER A 144 -3.93 -14.51 -0.42
N PRO A 145 -3.95 -15.24 -1.55
CA PRO A 145 -3.82 -14.67 -2.89
C PRO A 145 -5.09 -13.92 -3.35
N ILE A 146 -6.13 -13.87 -2.52
CA ILE A 146 -7.35 -13.09 -2.76
C ILE A 146 -7.24 -11.75 -2.04
N VAL A 147 -7.56 -10.67 -2.74
CA VAL A 147 -7.59 -9.29 -2.22
C VAL A 147 -9.03 -8.80 -2.12
N ASP A 148 -9.50 -8.51 -0.90
CA ASP A 148 -10.83 -7.94 -0.67
C ASP A 148 -10.80 -6.41 -0.78
N LEU A 149 -11.24 -5.88 -1.93
CA LEU A 149 -11.24 -4.44 -2.21
C LEU A 149 -12.31 -3.69 -1.42
N ASP A 150 -13.43 -4.32 -1.08
CA ASP A 150 -14.47 -3.67 -0.27
C ASP A 150 -13.93 -3.39 1.14
N ARG A 151 -13.20 -4.35 1.73
CA ARG A 151 -12.51 -4.14 3.02
C ARG A 151 -11.48 -3.02 2.98
N ILE A 152 -10.71 -2.92 1.90
CA ILE A 152 -9.72 -1.85 1.73
C ILE A 152 -10.45 -0.50 1.66
N GLY A 153 -11.47 -0.38 0.81
CA GLY A 153 -12.29 0.81 0.66
C GLY A 153 -12.92 1.24 1.98
N ASP A 154 -13.55 0.30 2.68
CA ASP A 154 -14.15 0.52 4.00
C ASP A 154 -13.13 1.01 5.03
N ALA A 155 -11.95 0.39 5.07
CA ALA A 155 -10.90 0.76 5.99
C ALA A 155 -10.39 2.19 5.73
N VAL A 156 -10.12 2.57 4.49
CA VAL A 156 -9.62 3.92 4.17
C VAL A 156 -10.70 4.99 4.30
N SER A 157 -11.97 4.64 4.08
CA SER A 157 -13.10 5.59 4.19
C SER A 157 -13.29 6.13 5.61
N CYS A 158 -12.79 5.44 6.64
CA CYS A 158 -12.82 5.97 8.02
C CYS A 158 -11.97 7.25 8.19
N LEU A 159 -11.06 7.51 7.24
CA LEU A 159 -10.21 8.69 7.18
C LEU A 159 -10.65 9.71 6.12
N LYS A 160 -11.89 9.60 5.59
CA LYS A 160 -12.43 10.49 4.54
C LYS A 160 -12.26 12.00 4.83
N ASP A 161 -12.26 12.37 6.11
CA ASP A 161 -12.21 13.77 6.55
C ASP A 161 -10.77 14.31 6.68
N THR A 162 -9.75 13.44 6.62
CA THR A 162 -8.37 13.82 6.95
C THR A 162 -7.31 13.35 5.96
N LEU A 163 -7.52 12.21 5.29
CA LEU A 163 -6.56 11.65 4.35
C LEU A 163 -6.55 12.45 3.04
N SER A 164 -5.39 13.03 2.71
CA SER A 164 -5.15 13.77 1.46
C SER A 164 -4.35 13.00 0.44
N ASP A 165 -3.53 12.04 0.89
CA ASP A 165 -2.59 11.30 0.06
C ASP A 165 -2.67 9.80 0.37
N LEU A 166 -3.07 9.00 -0.62
CA LEU A 166 -3.18 7.55 -0.51
C LEU A 166 -2.30 6.87 -1.56
N LYS A 167 -1.47 5.94 -1.12
CA LYS A 167 -0.73 5.03 -1.99
C LYS A 167 -1.08 3.59 -1.64
N ILE A 168 -1.65 2.87 -2.60
CA ILE A 168 -1.87 1.43 -2.54
C ILE A 168 -0.88 0.83 -3.53
N LEU A 169 -0.06 -0.12 -3.09
CA LEU A 169 0.95 -0.79 -3.91
C LEU A 169 0.74 -2.30 -3.84
N GLY A 170 1.02 -3.01 -4.93
CA GLY A 170 1.00 -4.47 -4.96
C GLY A 170 2.41 -5.07 -4.96
N GLU A 171 2.75 -5.88 -3.97
CA GLU A 171 3.99 -6.66 -3.94
C GLU A 171 3.68 -8.16 -3.76
N VAL A 172 4.21 -8.96 -4.68
CA VAL A 172 4.02 -10.41 -4.74
C VAL A 172 5.38 -11.10 -4.79
N TYR A 173 5.54 -12.15 -3.98
CA TYR A 173 6.80 -12.89 -3.86
C TYR A 173 6.59 -14.40 -4.07
N LEU A 174 7.62 -15.04 -4.65
CA LEU A 174 7.65 -16.45 -5.05
C LEU A 174 7.92 -17.44 -3.92
N GLY A 175 8.25 -16.96 -2.72
CA GLY A 175 8.45 -17.86 -1.59
C GLY A 175 9.61 -18.85 -1.70
N GLY A 176 10.69 -18.53 -2.41
CA GLY A 176 11.97 -19.27 -2.35
C GLY A 176 11.97 -20.75 -2.74
N ASP A 177 10.89 -21.32 -3.27
CA ASP A 177 10.81 -22.73 -3.69
C ASP A 177 11.29 -22.99 -5.12
N GLY A 178 12.13 -22.11 -5.66
CA GLY A 178 12.69 -22.26 -7.00
C GLY A 178 11.67 -22.10 -8.13
N ASP A 179 10.43 -21.70 -7.81
CA ASP A 179 9.48 -21.21 -8.79
C ASP A 179 10.03 -19.93 -9.44
N ILE A 180 9.77 -19.77 -10.73
CA ILE A 180 10.18 -18.63 -11.54
C ILE A 180 8.99 -17.72 -11.86
N ASN A 181 7.75 -18.19 -11.68
CA ASN A 181 6.54 -17.50 -12.10
C ASN A 181 5.75 -16.93 -10.92
N LEU A 182 5.41 -15.64 -10.96
CA LEU A 182 4.66 -14.98 -9.88
C LEU A 182 3.28 -15.62 -9.73
N PRO A 183 2.82 -15.92 -8.51
CA PRO A 183 1.53 -16.55 -8.28
C PRO A 183 0.37 -15.68 -8.78
N ALA A 184 -0.70 -16.33 -9.24
CA ALA A 184 -1.93 -15.64 -9.62
C ALA A 184 -2.58 -14.97 -8.40
N ILE A 185 -3.16 -13.78 -8.63
CA ILE A 185 -3.86 -12.97 -7.62
C ILE A 185 -5.26 -12.64 -8.14
N LYS A 186 -6.25 -12.78 -7.27
CA LYS A 186 -7.64 -12.40 -7.57
C LYS A 186 -8.06 -11.24 -6.69
N THR A 187 -8.87 -10.33 -7.24
CA THR A 187 -9.57 -9.30 -6.46
C THR A 187 -11.05 -9.64 -6.32
N GLU A 188 -11.63 -9.29 -5.17
CA GLU A 188 -13.06 -9.35 -4.89
C GLU A 188 -13.58 -7.98 -4.45
N GLY A 189 -14.86 -7.70 -4.66
CA GLY A 189 -15.45 -6.40 -4.31
C GLY A 189 -14.96 -5.25 -5.17
N SER A 190 -14.99 -4.03 -4.66
CA SER A 190 -14.57 -2.81 -5.35
C SER A 190 -14.04 -1.76 -4.37
N LEU A 191 -13.23 -0.81 -4.84
CA LEU A 191 -12.84 0.35 -4.03
C LEU A 191 -13.93 1.45 -3.98
N SER A 192 -15.20 1.10 -4.18
CA SER A 192 -16.30 2.08 -4.34
C SER A 192 -16.53 2.97 -3.12
N ALA A 193 -16.19 2.49 -1.92
CA ALA A 193 -16.22 3.29 -0.71
C ALA A 193 -15.25 4.50 -0.75
N MET A 194 -14.29 4.55 -1.67
CA MET A 194 -13.38 5.69 -1.83
C MET A 194 -14.06 6.91 -2.47
N VAL A 195 -15.21 6.76 -3.13
CA VAL A 195 -15.90 7.87 -3.80
C VAL A 195 -16.26 8.98 -2.80
N VAL A 196 -16.47 8.66 -1.52
CA VAL A 196 -16.80 9.64 -0.46
C VAL A 196 -15.58 10.34 0.16
N MET A 197 -14.36 10.06 -0.32
CA MET A 197 -13.13 10.64 0.22
C MET A 197 -12.83 12.02 -0.37
N ASP A 198 -13.65 13.01 0.01
CA ASP A 198 -13.59 14.36 -0.57
C ASP A 198 -12.26 15.11 -0.31
N ASN A 199 -11.53 14.73 0.75
CA ASN A 199 -10.22 15.29 1.05
C ASN A 199 -9.07 14.65 0.27
N LEU A 200 -9.29 13.50 -0.37
CA LEU A 200 -8.23 12.80 -1.10
C LEU A 200 -7.86 13.57 -2.37
N LYS A 201 -6.62 14.06 -2.42
CA LYS A 201 -6.07 14.85 -3.55
C LYS A 201 -5.13 14.05 -4.42
N THR A 202 -4.40 13.12 -3.82
CA THR A 202 -3.42 12.27 -4.51
C THR A 202 -3.76 10.81 -4.26
N LEU A 203 -3.88 10.04 -5.33
CA LEU A 203 -4.08 8.60 -5.29
C LEU A 203 -3.03 7.91 -6.14
N GLN A 204 -2.31 6.97 -5.57
CA GLN A 204 -1.53 5.96 -6.29
C GLN A 204 -2.14 4.59 -6.05
N VAL A 205 -2.42 3.83 -7.10
CA VAL A 205 -3.15 2.55 -6.97
C VAL A 205 -2.87 1.63 -8.17
N PRO A 206 -2.85 0.29 -7.98
CA PRO A 206 -2.74 -0.64 -9.08
C PRO A 206 -3.95 -0.58 -10.00
N TRP A 207 -3.72 -0.68 -11.29
CA TRP A 207 -4.78 -0.75 -12.31
C TRP A 207 -5.79 -1.85 -12.05
N ALA A 208 -5.29 -3.04 -11.70
CA ALA A 208 -6.11 -4.19 -11.38
C ALA A 208 -7.09 -3.93 -10.21
N PHE A 209 -6.77 -3.01 -9.30
CA PHE A 209 -7.66 -2.66 -8.20
C PHE A 209 -8.73 -1.65 -8.62
N LEU A 210 -8.44 -0.81 -9.62
CA LEU A 210 -9.39 0.15 -10.18
C LEU A 210 -10.41 -0.52 -11.09
N VAL A 211 -9.94 -1.33 -12.05
CA VAL A 211 -10.76 -1.82 -13.16
C VAL A 211 -10.87 -3.34 -13.21
N GLY A 212 -10.10 -4.09 -12.42
CA GLY A 212 -10.04 -5.55 -12.50
C GLY A 212 -8.93 -6.06 -13.43
N PHE A 213 -8.80 -7.38 -13.52
CA PHE A 213 -7.75 -8.05 -14.30
C PHE A 213 -8.15 -8.33 -15.76
N ALA A 214 -9.43 -8.63 -15.99
CA ALA A 214 -9.96 -9.05 -17.27
C ALA A 214 -11.00 -8.04 -17.82
N LEU A 215 -11.15 -8.00 -19.14
CA LEU A 215 -11.97 -6.98 -19.81
C LEU A 215 -13.47 -7.16 -19.55
N ASP A 216 -13.94 -8.39 -19.38
CA ASP A 216 -15.34 -8.73 -19.13
C ASP A 216 -15.84 -8.36 -17.72
N THR A 217 -14.91 -8.25 -16.77
CA THR A 217 -15.15 -7.86 -15.38
C THR A 217 -14.75 -6.41 -15.08
N THR A 218 -14.54 -5.62 -16.15
CA THR A 218 -14.09 -4.22 -16.07
C THR A 218 -15.02 -3.38 -15.20
N LYS A 219 -14.47 -2.81 -14.13
CA LYS A 219 -15.16 -1.80 -13.30
C LYS A 219 -14.98 -0.40 -13.89
N ARG A 220 -15.94 0.46 -13.62
CA ARG A 220 -15.94 1.85 -14.08
C ARG A 220 -15.11 2.73 -13.15
N LEU A 221 -14.19 3.53 -13.70
CA LEU A 221 -13.36 4.45 -12.92
C LEU A 221 -14.17 5.46 -12.12
N GLN A 222 -15.31 5.92 -12.65
CA GLN A 222 -16.23 6.82 -11.95
C GLN A 222 -16.89 6.21 -10.71
N ASP A 223 -16.91 4.88 -10.59
CA ASP A 223 -17.54 4.19 -9.46
C ASP A 223 -16.55 3.99 -8.29
N VAL A 224 -15.26 4.35 -8.48
CA VAL A 224 -14.20 4.16 -7.48
C VAL A 224 -13.38 5.42 -7.18
N LEU A 225 -13.22 6.33 -8.14
CA LEU A 225 -12.38 7.52 -7.95
C LEU A 225 -13.12 8.63 -7.19
N PRO A 226 -12.49 9.26 -6.18
CA PRO A 226 -13.10 10.38 -5.47
C PRO A 226 -13.24 11.61 -6.36
N LYS A 227 -14.31 12.38 -6.12
CA LYS A 227 -14.69 13.53 -6.95
C LYS A 227 -13.64 14.63 -7.03
N TYR A 228 -12.97 14.90 -5.91
CA TYR A 228 -12.04 16.02 -5.78
C TYR A 228 -10.57 15.63 -5.93
N LEU A 229 -10.30 14.46 -6.51
CA LEU A 229 -8.96 13.98 -6.82
C LEU A 229 -8.26 14.94 -7.79
N GLU A 230 -7.00 15.28 -7.49
CA GLU A 230 -6.19 16.19 -8.31
C GLU A 230 -5.13 15.43 -9.13
N HIS A 231 -4.53 14.39 -8.55
CA HIS A 231 -3.53 13.56 -9.20
C HIS A 231 -3.83 12.07 -9.01
N LEU A 232 -3.81 11.35 -10.12
CA LEU A 232 -3.91 9.90 -10.15
C LEU A 232 -2.59 9.32 -10.65
N THR A 233 -1.99 8.41 -9.89
CA THR A 233 -0.88 7.56 -10.34
C THR A 233 -1.41 6.14 -10.45
N ILE A 234 -1.33 5.58 -11.64
CA ILE A 234 -1.74 4.21 -11.92
C ILE A 234 -0.47 3.38 -12.04
N THR A 235 -0.36 2.35 -11.22
CA THR A 235 0.75 1.40 -11.29
C THR A 235 0.30 0.11 -11.97
N TRP A 236 1.24 -0.55 -12.65
CA TRP A 236 1.05 -1.90 -13.17
C TRP A 236 1.49 -2.97 -12.16
N ASP A 237 1.41 -2.66 -10.88
CA ASP A 237 1.58 -3.67 -9.84
C ASP A 237 0.62 -4.82 -10.12
N LEU A 238 1.09 -6.06 -9.96
CA LEU A 238 0.32 -7.27 -10.22
C LEU A 238 0.04 -7.57 -11.70
N CYS A 239 0.66 -6.89 -12.68
CA CYS A 239 0.49 -7.22 -14.10
C CYS A 239 1.19 -8.53 -14.51
N LEU A 240 2.29 -8.87 -13.83
CA LEU A 240 3.00 -10.14 -14.03
C LEU A 240 2.41 -11.19 -13.09
N GLN A 241 1.55 -12.04 -13.64
CA GLN A 241 0.98 -13.19 -12.95
C GLN A 241 1.09 -14.41 -13.84
N ASN A 242 1.25 -15.58 -13.21
CA ASN A 242 1.59 -16.86 -13.82
C ASN A 242 0.88 -17.13 -15.17
N ASP A 243 1.64 -17.03 -16.26
CA ASP A 243 1.18 -17.34 -17.61
C ASP A 243 1.06 -18.86 -17.87
N GLU A 244 1.74 -19.69 -17.07
CA GLU A 244 1.85 -21.14 -17.32
C GLU A 244 1.01 -22.02 -16.36
N ASP A 245 0.81 -21.62 -15.10
CA ASP A 245 -0.04 -22.33 -14.12
C ASP A 245 -1.31 -21.56 -13.78
N VAL A 246 -2.14 -21.35 -14.80
CA VAL A 246 -3.43 -20.66 -14.68
C VAL A 246 -4.34 -21.46 -13.75
N VAL A 247 -4.69 -20.89 -12.60
CA VAL A 247 -5.75 -21.44 -11.75
C VAL A 247 -7.05 -21.37 -12.55
N PRO A 248 -7.69 -22.51 -12.88
CA PRO A 248 -8.94 -22.50 -13.63
C PRO A 248 -9.94 -21.61 -12.89
N ASP A 249 -10.56 -20.66 -13.61
CA ASP A 249 -11.52 -19.66 -13.11
C ASP A 249 -10.94 -18.38 -12.48
N TRP A 250 -9.62 -18.19 -12.45
CA TRP A 250 -9.03 -16.92 -12.02
C TRP A 250 -8.75 -16.00 -13.20
N PRO A 251 -8.96 -14.68 -13.05
CA PRO A 251 -8.79 -13.76 -14.17
C PRO A 251 -7.30 -13.57 -14.48
N GLN A 252 -6.96 -13.58 -15.77
CA GLN A 252 -5.64 -13.20 -16.25
C GLN A 252 -5.57 -11.69 -16.45
N PHE A 253 -4.35 -11.14 -16.48
CA PHE A 253 -4.15 -9.74 -16.80
C PHE A 253 -4.26 -9.52 -18.32
N GLU A 254 -5.44 -9.12 -18.81
CA GLU A 254 -5.76 -9.02 -20.25
C GLU A 254 -5.50 -7.62 -20.85
N TRP A 255 -4.94 -6.71 -20.07
CA TRP A 255 -4.86 -5.30 -20.42
C TRP A 255 -3.72 -5.00 -21.39
N ALA A 256 -4.04 -5.01 -22.68
CA ALA A 256 -3.21 -4.39 -23.71
C ALA A 256 -3.35 -2.85 -23.70
N ASP A 257 -2.31 -2.13 -24.13
CA ASP A 257 -2.24 -0.66 -24.10
C ASP A 257 -3.44 0.04 -24.78
N HIS A 258 -3.95 -0.53 -25.87
CA HIS A 258 -5.11 0.03 -26.59
C HIS A 258 -6.44 -0.16 -25.83
N HIS A 259 -6.57 -1.22 -25.03
CA HIS A 259 -7.72 -1.41 -24.14
C HIS A 259 -7.69 -0.42 -22.99
N ILE A 260 -6.52 -0.19 -22.40
CA ILE A 260 -6.30 0.83 -21.36
C ILE A 260 -6.68 2.22 -21.90
N MET A 261 -6.18 2.57 -23.09
CA MET A 261 -6.50 3.84 -23.75
C MET A 261 -8.02 4.03 -23.96
N LYS A 262 -8.73 2.96 -24.33
CA LYS A 262 -10.18 3.00 -24.53
C LYS A 262 -10.92 3.30 -23.23
N VAL A 263 -10.52 2.68 -22.13
CA VAL A 263 -11.09 2.93 -20.79
C VAL A 263 -10.82 4.36 -20.34
N LEU A 264 -9.56 4.82 -20.43
CA LEU A 264 -9.18 6.18 -20.06
C LEU A 264 -9.96 7.21 -20.89
N LYS A 265 -10.04 7.02 -22.21
CA LYS A 265 -10.78 7.91 -23.09
C LYS A 265 -12.25 8.00 -22.70
N SER A 266 -12.91 6.85 -22.52
CA SER A 266 -14.34 6.80 -22.18
C SER A 266 -14.62 7.45 -20.82
N TRP A 267 -13.75 7.28 -19.83
CA TRP A 267 -13.90 7.94 -18.54
C TRP A 267 -13.68 9.45 -18.63
N LEU A 268 -12.70 9.90 -19.42
CA LEU A 268 -12.38 11.32 -19.55
C LEU A 268 -13.45 12.13 -20.29
N GLU A 269 -14.30 11.48 -21.09
CA GLU A 269 -15.47 12.12 -21.72
C GLU A 269 -16.45 12.68 -20.68
N ASP A 270 -16.61 12.00 -19.53
CA ASP A 270 -17.51 12.41 -18.46
C ASP A 270 -16.78 13.07 -17.26
N ARG A 271 -15.51 13.45 -17.42
CA ARG A 271 -14.66 13.86 -16.27
C ARG A 271 -15.23 15.04 -15.48
N GLU A 272 -15.90 15.99 -16.14
CA GLU A 272 -16.43 17.18 -15.48
C GLU A 272 -17.51 16.82 -14.45
N THR A 273 -18.19 15.69 -14.65
CA THR A 273 -19.19 15.17 -13.73
C THR A 273 -18.55 14.43 -12.56
N PHE A 274 -17.58 13.56 -12.86
CA PHE A 274 -17.08 12.57 -11.89
C PHE A 274 -15.78 12.98 -11.20
N THR A 275 -14.83 13.59 -11.91
CA THR A 275 -13.52 13.98 -11.38
C THR A 275 -13.07 15.34 -11.94
N PRO A 276 -13.82 16.43 -11.66
CA PRO A 276 -13.58 17.75 -12.28
C PRO A 276 -12.24 18.39 -11.91
N ASN A 277 -11.64 18.01 -10.78
CA ASN A 277 -10.40 18.59 -10.28
C ASN A 277 -9.14 17.88 -10.79
N LEU A 278 -9.32 16.77 -11.51
CA LEU A 278 -8.21 15.96 -11.97
C LEU A 278 -7.38 16.76 -12.98
N ARG A 279 -6.11 16.96 -12.67
CA ARG A 279 -5.17 17.71 -13.50
C ARG A 279 -4.01 16.88 -14.03
N ARG A 280 -3.72 15.74 -13.40
CA ARG A 280 -2.61 14.87 -13.80
C ARG A 280 -2.97 13.39 -13.65
N ILE A 281 -2.59 12.63 -14.67
CA ILE A 281 -2.54 11.17 -14.62
C ILE A 281 -1.12 10.73 -14.90
N THR A 282 -0.55 9.95 -14.00
CA THR A 282 0.78 9.37 -14.14
C THR A 282 0.65 7.87 -14.31
N LEU A 283 1.27 7.31 -15.35
CA LEU A 283 1.36 5.87 -15.57
C LEU A 283 2.74 5.40 -15.11
N GLY A 284 2.77 4.62 -14.04
CA GLY A 284 3.97 3.99 -13.49
C GLY A 284 4.20 2.62 -14.14
N LEU A 285 5.01 2.60 -15.19
CA LEU A 285 5.39 1.38 -15.91
C LEU A 285 6.50 0.64 -15.14
N VAL A 286 6.56 -0.68 -15.26
CA VAL A 286 7.62 -1.47 -14.64
C VAL A 286 8.77 -1.69 -15.63
N ARG A 287 10.00 -1.36 -15.24
CA ARG A 287 11.22 -1.77 -15.98
C ARG A 287 11.57 -3.20 -15.61
N TYR A 288 11.71 -4.08 -16.60
CA TYR A 288 12.30 -5.40 -16.41
C TYR A 288 13.63 -5.50 -17.14
N GLU A 289 14.58 -6.23 -16.56
CA GLU A 289 15.97 -6.34 -17.04
C GLU A 289 16.11 -6.89 -18.47
N THR A 290 15.07 -7.54 -18.99
CA THR A 290 15.09 -8.20 -20.31
C THR A 290 14.11 -7.62 -21.32
N ASP A 291 13.09 -6.88 -20.89
CA ASP A 291 12.12 -6.22 -21.76
C ASP A 291 11.64 -4.94 -21.07
N GLU A 292 11.93 -3.78 -21.68
CA GLU A 292 11.28 -2.54 -21.30
C GLU A 292 9.82 -2.67 -21.72
N TYR A 293 8.89 -2.87 -20.78
CA TYR A 293 7.47 -2.66 -21.06
C TYR A 293 7.25 -1.16 -21.22
N ASP A 294 7.67 -0.65 -22.36
CA ASP A 294 7.46 0.72 -22.78
C ASP A 294 6.29 0.78 -23.77
N TRP A 295 5.40 1.74 -23.54
CA TRP A 295 4.40 2.09 -24.52
C TRP A 295 5.09 2.58 -25.79
N GLU A 296 4.70 2.01 -26.93
CA GLU A 296 5.22 2.43 -28.23
C GLU A 296 5.11 3.96 -28.40
N PRO A 297 6.02 4.61 -29.13
CA PRO A 297 5.97 6.07 -29.36
C PRO A 297 4.61 6.55 -29.90
N SER A 298 3.95 5.74 -30.72
CA SER A 298 2.63 6.01 -31.26
C SER A 298 1.54 6.08 -30.17
N MET A 299 1.64 5.22 -29.15
CA MET A 299 0.73 5.18 -28.00
C MET A 299 0.99 6.34 -27.05
N ARG A 300 2.26 6.68 -26.80
CA ARG A 300 2.64 7.88 -26.03
C ARG A 300 2.10 9.16 -26.66
N GLN A 301 2.18 9.27 -27.99
CA GLN A 301 1.59 10.40 -28.72
C GLN A 301 0.07 10.46 -28.54
N ARG A 302 -0.64 9.33 -28.71
CA ARG A 302 -2.09 9.27 -28.50
C ARG A 302 -2.49 9.63 -27.08
N LEU A 303 -1.71 9.24 -26.09
CA LEU A 303 -1.92 9.61 -24.69
C LEU A 303 -1.77 11.13 -24.48
N ALA A 304 -0.75 11.73 -25.09
CA ALA A 304 -0.54 13.18 -25.05
C ALA A 304 -1.67 13.95 -25.73
N GLU A 305 -2.17 13.46 -26.88
CA GLU A 305 -3.33 14.03 -27.58
C GLU A 305 -4.60 13.92 -26.75
N LEU A 306 -4.84 12.76 -26.10
CA LEU A 306 -5.95 12.57 -25.17
C LEU A 306 -5.87 13.54 -23.98
N GLY A 307 -4.68 13.69 -23.39
CA GLY A 307 -4.40 14.65 -22.33
C GLY A 307 -4.70 16.09 -22.73
N ALA A 308 -4.18 16.50 -23.90
CA ALA A 308 -4.43 17.85 -24.43
C ALA A 308 -5.92 18.12 -24.67
N HIS A 309 -6.65 17.15 -25.21
CA HIS A 309 -8.10 17.26 -25.41
C HIS A 309 -8.86 17.33 -24.08
N ALA A 310 -8.43 16.53 -23.10
CA ALA A 310 -9.01 16.51 -21.76
C ALA A 310 -8.44 17.58 -20.81
N GLY A 311 -7.56 18.48 -21.25
CA GLY A 311 -6.91 19.45 -20.36
C GLY A 311 -6.18 18.83 -19.15
N ILE A 312 -5.67 17.60 -19.30
CA ILE A 312 -4.97 16.83 -18.26
C ILE A 312 -3.54 16.57 -18.71
N VAL A 313 -2.59 16.69 -17.78
CA VAL A 313 -1.21 16.29 -18.00
C VAL A 313 -1.10 14.78 -17.85
N PHE A 314 -0.60 14.10 -18.87
CA PHE A 314 -0.20 12.70 -18.77
C PHE A 314 1.31 12.59 -18.66
N ASP A 315 1.76 11.88 -17.62
CA ASP A 315 3.17 11.56 -17.41
C ASP A 315 3.35 10.04 -17.44
N ILE A 316 4.47 9.59 -17.98
CA ILE A 316 4.90 8.19 -17.92
C ILE A 316 6.20 8.18 -17.15
N ILE A 317 6.24 7.37 -16.09
CA ILE A 317 7.42 7.18 -15.26
C ILE A 317 7.62 5.69 -15.06
N PHE A 318 8.84 5.31 -14.66
CA PHE A 318 9.12 3.93 -14.32
C PHE A 318 9.05 3.72 -12.80
N THR A 319 8.54 2.59 -12.34
CA THR A 319 8.22 2.35 -10.92
C THR A 319 9.45 2.33 -10.00
N ASP A 320 10.64 2.02 -10.53
CA ASP A 320 11.93 2.23 -9.86
C ASP A 320 12.16 3.70 -9.50
N GLU A 321 11.67 4.64 -10.31
CA GLU A 321 11.74 6.09 -10.06
C GLU A 321 10.65 6.57 -9.07
N VAL A 322 9.63 5.75 -8.79
CA VAL A 322 8.52 6.06 -7.87
C VAL A 322 8.83 5.67 -6.42
N ILE A 323 9.66 4.63 -6.25
CA ILE A 323 10.01 4.06 -4.94
C ILE A 323 11.18 4.83 -4.28
N LEU A 324 11.97 5.58 -5.07
CA LEU A 324 13.28 6.10 -4.65
C LEU A 324 13.41 7.55 -4.10
N PRO A 325 12.38 8.33 -3.68
CA PRO A 325 12.70 9.62 -3.06
C PRO A 325 13.32 9.52 -1.66
N ASP A 326 13.05 8.45 -0.88
CA ASP A 326 13.39 8.41 0.56
C ASP A 326 14.07 7.12 1.07
N GLU A 327 14.46 6.19 0.18
CA GLU A 327 15.16 4.94 0.55
C GLU A 327 16.69 4.99 0.34
N MET A 328 17.32 6.13 0.63
CA MET A 328 18.77 6.22 0.88
C MET A 328 19.08 6.71 2.31
#